data_AF-A0A7H0GU85-F1
#
_entry.id   AF-A0A7H0GU85-F1
#
_cell.length_a   1.000
_cell.length_b   1.000
_cell.length_c   1.000
_cell.angle_alpha   90.00
_cell.angle_beta   90.00
_cell.angle_gamma   90.00
#
_symmetry.space_group_name_H-M   'P 1'
#
loop_
_entity.id
_entity.type
_entity.pdbx_description
1 polymer ?
#
loop_
_entity_poly.entity_id
_entity_poly.type
_entity_poly.pdbx_seq_one_letter_code
_entity_poly.pdbx_strand_id
1 'polypeptide(L)'
;MPAGYPVELTLTAGEAKRVRRQRKDWPQLTLTERPQRTYTTSVGAHFLGYKSDEAQAFFKQAKRYRRGRFYELRNGGIETYYNGLLNGNRGYLHPLVDSLGQTHGNWAPDTAFQQGQDLHLTIDVKLQAYAEQLMGRRKGYLVALDPRTGEILCYVSGPVYKPATITAPDQALVRAKLLEHEKMPLINRPATLANPPGSVFKLVNAAVALQLGPLPPPPLSAATRPCSAACIATLSPKT
;
A
#
# COMPACT_ATOMS: atom_id res chain seq x y z
N MET A 1 -45.88 1.96 11.78
CA MET A 1 -44.88 1.56 12.79
C MET A 1 -43.69 2.50 12.63
N PRO A 2 -43.18 3.13 13.70
CA PRO A 2 -42.08 4.08 13.54
C PRO A 2 -40.87 3.34 12.97
N ALA A 3 -40.34 3.84 11.87
CA ALA A 3 -39.18 3.29 11.19
C ALA A 3 -37.98 3.35 12.15
N GLY A 4 -37.72 2.23 12.84
CA GLY A 4 -36.50 2.07 13.62
C GLY A 4 -35.31 2.13 12.68
N TYR A 5 -34.38 3.05 12.95
CA TYR A 5 -33.13 3.10 12.20
C TYR A 5 -32.40 1.77 12.40
N PRO A 6 -31.89 1.12 11.33
CA PRO A 6 -31.10 -0.08 11.48
C PRO A 6 -29.80 0.29 12.22
N VAL A 7 -29.64 -0.25 13.43
CA VAL A 7 -28.40 -0.13 14.19
C VAL A 7 -27.55 -1.35 13.88
N GLU A 8 -26.46 -1.14 13.13
CA GLU A 8 -25.47 -2.19 12.90
C GLU A 8 -24.50 -2.23 14.09
N LEU A 9 -24.50 -3.35 14.83
CA LEU A 9 -23.55 -3.60 15.92
C LEU A 9 -22.54 -4.68 15.49
N THR A 10 -21.26 -4.42 15.72
CA THR A 10 -20.20 -5.41 15.54
C THR A 10 -20.10 -6.24 16.82
N LEU A 11 -20.40 -7.54 16.73
CA LEU A 11 -20.34 -8.47 17.86
C LEU A 11 -19.04 -9.26 17.88
N THR A 12 -18.53 -9.59 19.06
CA THR A 12 -17.48 -10.60 19.20
C THR A 12 -18.03 -12.00 18.96
N ALA A 13 -17.17 -12.97 18.62
CA ALA A 13 -17.59 -14.36 18.39
C ALA A 13 -18.35 -14.97 19.59
N GLY A 14 -17.94 -14.62 20.81
CA GLY A 14 -18.60 -15.08 22.04
C GLY A 14 -19.99 -14.46 22.26
N GLU A 15 -20.16 -13.19 21.92
CA GLU A 15 -21.47 -12.50 21.97
C GLU A 15 -22.39 -13.02 20.87
N ALA A 16 -21.89 -13.17 19.64
CA ALA A 16 -22.64 -13.74 18.53
C ALA A 16 -23.18 -15.15 18.87
N LYS A 17 -22.38 -15.98 19.55
CA LYS A 17 -22.82 -17.30 20.02
C LYS A 17 -23.93 -17.22 21.07
N ARG A 18 -23.89 -16.23 21.98
CA ARG A 18 -24.96 -15.98 22.96
C ARG A 18 -26.25 -15.51 22.30
N VAL A 19 -26.16 -14.53 21.41
CA VAL A 19 -27.30 -14.00 20.64
C VAL A 19 -27.94 -15.10 19.79
N ARG A 20 -27.14 -15.99 19.17
CA ARG A 20 -27.67 -17.15 18.43
C ARG A 20 -28.52 -18.08 19.28
N ARG A 21 -28.16 -18.30 20.56
CA ARG A 21 -28.94 -19.14 21.48
C ARG A 21 -30.26 -18.49 21.87
N GLN A 22 -30.25 -17.19 22.10
CA GLN A 22 -31.43 -16.39 22.49
C GLN A 22 -32.23 -15.86 21.30
N ARG A 23 -31.96 -16.31 20.07
CA ARG A 23 -32.59 -15.78 18.84
C ARG A 23 -34.13 -15.78 18.90
N LYS A 24 -34.73 -16.76 19.61
CA LYS A 24 -36.19 -16.84 19.79
C LYS A 24 -36.77 -15.66 20.57
N ASP A 25 -36.00 -15.11 21.51
CA ASP A 25 -36.42 -14.02 22.38
C ASP A 25 -36.41 -12.66 21.66
N TRP A 26 -35.72 -12.57 20.51
CA TRP A 26 -35.48 -11.32 19.77
C TRP A 26 -35.84 -11.48 18.28
N PRO A 27 -37.14 -11.58 17.91
CA PRO A 27 -37.56 -11.84 16.53
C PRO A 27 -37.22 -10.74 15.53
N GLN A 28 -36.95 -9.51 16.01
CA GLN A 28 -36.57 -8.37 15.17
C GLN A 28 -35.05 -8.29 14.90
N LEU A 29 -34.24 -9.11 15.58
CA LEU A 29 -32.78 -9.07 15.44
C LEU A 29 -32.33 -10.02 14.32
N THR A 30 -31.70 -9.44 13.30
CA THR A 30 -31.10 -10.20 12.19
C THR A 30 -29.59 -10.28 12.38
N LEU A 31 -29.08 -11.49 12.60
CA LEU A 31 -27.64 -11.74 12.66
C LEU A 31 -27.10 -11.95 11.24
N THR A 32 -26.19 -11.10 10.81
CA THR A 32 -25.48 -11.24 9.53
C THR A 32 -24.00 -11.45 9.79
N GLU A 33 -23.42 -12.53 9.27
CA GLU A 33 -21.98 -12.73 9.28
C GLU A 33 -21.37 -12.05 8.05
N ARG A 34 -20.38 -11.18 8.27
CA ARG A 34 -19.61 -10.54 7.20
C ARG A 34 -18.14 -10.97 7.34
N PRO A 35 -17.51 -11.50 6.28
CA PRO A 35 -16.07 -11.79 6.32
C PRO A 35 -15.30 -10.46 6.41
N GLN A 36 -14.31 -10.40 7.30
CA GLN A 36 -13.45 -9.24 7.50
C GLN A 36 -11.99 -9.63 7.23
N ARG A 37 -11.25 -8.76 6.53
CA ARG A 37 -9.83 -8.97 6.24
C ARG A 37 -9.02 -8.84 7.53
N THR A 38 -8.14 -9.80 7.75
CA THR A 38 -7.21 -9.80 8.89
C THR A 38 -5.78 -9.79 8.37
N TYR A 39 -4.97 -8.86 8.88
CA TYR A 39 -3.54 -8.80 8.61
C TYR A 39 -2.79 -9.40 9.79
N THR A 40 -2.22 -10.59 9.60
CA THR A 40 -1.49 -11.31 10.66
C THR A 40 -0.11 -10.67 10.92
N THR A 41 0.48 -10.03 9.90
CA THR A 41 1.78 -9.37 10.03
C THR A 41 1.63 -7.91 10.45
N SER A 42 2.55 -7.44 11.29
CA SER A 42 2.64 -6.02 11.67
C SER A 42 3.37 -5.15 10.65
N VAL A 43 4.02 -5.78 9.66
CA VAL A 43 4.89 -5.17 8.66
C VAL A 43 4.21 -5.19 7.29
N GLY A 44 4.66 -4.32 6.39
CA GLY A 44 4.26 -4.38 4.98
C GLY A 44 3.05 -3.54 4.59
N ALA A 45 2.67 -2.53 5.38
CA ALA A 45 1.43 -1.80 5.15
C ALA A 45 1.34 -1.15 3.75
N HIS A 46 2.44 -0.59 3.24
CA HIS A 46 2.46 0.07 1.93
C HIS A 46 2.37 -0.89 0.75
N PHE A 47 2.96 -2.09 0.86
CA PHE A 47 2.94 -3.05 -0.24
C PHE A 47 1.66 -3.90 -0.21
N LEU A 48 1.22 -4.36 0.98
CA LEU A 48 -0.04 -5.10 1.11
C LEU A 48 -1.20 -4.22 0.68
N GLY A 49 -1.20 -2.96 1.15
CA GLY A 49 -2.33 -2.06 0.96
C GLY A 49 -3.49 -2.47 1.85
N TYR A 50 -4.70 -2.16 1.40
CA TYR A 50 -5.92 -2.46 2.14
C TYR A 50 -7.10 -2.63 1.18
N LYS A 51 -8.13 -3.35 1.63
CA LYS A 51 -9.36 -3.51 0.87
C LYS A 51 -10.17 -2.21 0.89
N SER A 52 -10.51 -1.71 -0.29
CA SER A 52 -11.23 -0.43 -0.46
C SER A 52 -12.56 -0.37 0.28
N ASP A 53 -13.30 -1.49 0.34
CA ASP A 53 -14.59 -1.60 1.01
C ASP A 53 -14.49 -1.33 2.53
N GLU A 54 -13.41 -1.79 3.15
CA GLU A 54 -13.19 -1.64 4.60
C GLU A 54 -12.58 -0.27 4.94
N ALA A 55 -11.82 0.31 4.01
CA ALA A 55 -11.21 1.63 4.19
C ALA A 55 -12.16 2.82 3.95
N GLN A 56 -13.44 2.59 3.67
CA GLN A 56 -14.41 3.67 3.44
C GLN A 56 -14.47 4.70 4.57
N ALA A 57 -14.40 4.26 5.83
CA ALA A 57 -14.38 5.16 6.99
C ALA A 57 -13.13 6.07 6.96
N PHE A 58 -11.98 5.49 6.62
CA PHE A 58 -10.73 6.22 6.46
C PHE A 58 -10.81 7.21 5.29
N PHE A 59 -11.37 6.83 4.15
CA PHE A 59 -11.54 7.75 3.01
C PHE A 59 -12.47 8.92 3.33
N LYS A 60 -13.58 8.66 4.04
CA LYS A 60 -14.49 9.72 4.53
C LYS A 60 -13.77 10.68 5.47
N GLN A 61 -12.95 10.14 6.38
CA GLN A 61 -12.12 10.94 7.28
C GLN A 61 -11.12 11.78 6.48
N ALA A 62 -10.34 11.17 5.59
CA ALA A 62 -9.34 11.86 4.76
C ALA A 62 -9.94 13.01 3.92
N LYS A 63 -11.13 12.83 3.35
CA LYS A 63 -11.84 13.88 2.59
C LYS A 63 -12.16 15.12 3.44
N ARG A 64 -12.46 14.94 4.73
CA ARG A 64 -12.73 16.05 5.67
C ARG A 64 -11.48 16.88 5.95
N TYR A 65 -10.30 16.26 5.93
CA TYR A 65 -9.05 16.89 6.31
C TYR A 65 -8.44 17.84 5.25
N ARG A 66 -9.07 18.03 4.07
CA ARG A 66 -8.73 19.00 3.01
C ARG A 66 -7.24 19.39 2.88
N ARG A 67 -6.30 18.47 3.05
CA ARG A 67 -4.90 18.71 2.66
C ARG A 67 -4.82 18.47 1.16
N GLY A 68 -4.66 19.55 0.40
CA GLY A 68 -4.85 19.68 -1.05
C GLY A 68 -3.93 18.88 -1.99
N ARG A 69 -3.44 17.70 -1.59
CA ARG A 69 -2.76 16.71 -2.46
C ARG A 69 -3.12 15.24 -2.12
N PHE A 70 -4.09 15.02 -1.24
CA PHE A 70 -4.45 13.70 -0.68
C PHE A 70 -5.40 12.86 -1.56
N TYR A 71 -5.88 13.40 -2.68
CA TYR A 71 -6.89 12.75 -3.54
C TYR A 71 -6.36 11.55 -4.36
N GLU A 72 -5.08 11.24 -4.29
CA GLU A 72 -4.50 10.03 -4.88
C GLU A 72 -3.82 9.13 -3.84
N LEU A 73 -4.41 8.99 -2.66
CA LEU A 73 -4.18 7.81 -1.82
C LEU A 73 -4.81 6.54 -2.43
N ARG A 74 -4.72 6.36 -3.76
CA ARG A 74 -4.89 5.06 -4.44
C ARG A 74 -3.65 4.18 -4.20
N ASN A 75 -3.11 4.23 -2.99
CA ASN A 75 -2.04 3.34 -2.54
C ASN A 75 -2.71 2.07 -2.05
N GLY A 76 -3.26 1.36 -3.02
CA GLY A 76 -4.02 0.15 -2.81
C GLY A 76 -3.17 -1.10 -2.77
N GLY A 77 -1.84 -0.98 -2.82
CA GLY A 77 -0.91 -2.09 -2.76
C GLY A 77 -1.31 -3.27 -3.64
N ILE A 78 -1.03 -4.47 -3.15
CA ILE A 78 -1.39 -5.74 -3.76
C ILE A 78 -2.90 -5.98 -3.68
N GLU A 79 -3.54 -5.62 -2.57
CA GLU A 79 -4.98 -5.84 -2.35
C GLU A 79 -5.85 -5.17 -3.43
N THR A 80 -5.49 -3.95 -3.85
CA THR A 80 -6.23 -3.24 -4.91
C THR A 80 -5.80 -3.68 -6.29
N TYR A 81 -4.49 -3.92 -6.51
CA TYR A 81 -4.01 -4.34 -7.83
C TYR A 81 -4.56 -5.71 -8.21
N TYR A 82 -4.55 -6.68 -7.29
CA TYR A 82 -5.06 -8.04 -7.51
C TYR A 82 -6.48 -8.25 -6.98
N ASN A 83 -7.24 -7.18 -6.73
CA ASN A 83 -8.60 -7.25 -6.22
C ASN A 83 -9.52 -8.14 -7.08
N GLY A 84 -9.31 -8.16 -8.40
CA GLY A 84 -10.05 -9.01 -9.33
C GLY A 84 -9.81 -10.51 -9.10
N LEU A 85 -8.55 -10.90 -8.84
CA LEU A 85 -8.20 -12.29 -8.53
C LEU A 85 -8.65 -12.67 -7.11
N LEU A 86 -8.50 -11.77 -6.15
CA LEU A 86 -8.79 -12.01 -4.74
C LEU A 86 -10.29 -12.11 -4.41
N ASN A 87 -11.15 -11.36 -5.09
CA ASN A 87 -12.59 -11.41 -4.82
C ASN A 87 -13.32 -12.58 -5.48
N GLY A 88 -12.76 -13.13 -6.57
CA GLY A 88 -13.45 -14.09 -7.41
C GLY A 88 -14.75 -13.51 -8.00
N ASN A 89 -15.68 -14.39 -8.36
CA ASN A 89 -16.95 -14.02 -8.96
C ASN A 89 -18.10 -14.30 -7.99
N ARG A 90 -18.91 -13.26 -7.73
CA ARG A 90 -20.10 -13.40 -6.88
C ARG A 90 -21.16 -14.24 -7.58
N GLY A 91 -21.71 -15.21 -6.86
CA GLY A 91 -22.91 -15.92 -7.27
C GLY A 91 -24.17 -15.09 -7.00
N TYR A 92 -25.23 -15.39 -7.73
CA TYR A 92 -26.54 -14.75 -7.56
C TYR A 92 -27.60 -15.84 -7.40
N LEU A 93 -28.44 -15.65 -6.38
CA LEU A 93 -29.64 -16.46 -6.19
C LEU A 93 -30.82 -15.74 -6.83
N HIS A 94 -31.67 -16.50 -7.54
CA HIS A 94 -32.86 -15.97 -8.21
C HIS A 94 -34.15 -16.52 -7.58
N PRO A 95 -34.42 -16.24 -6.28
CA PRO A 95 -35.62 -16.74 -5.62
C PRO A 95 -36.87 -16.07 -6.18
N LEU A 96 -37.90 -16.86 -6.47
CA LEU A 96 -39.25 -16.36 -6.74
C LEU A 96 -39.92 -16.09 -5.39
N VAL A 97 -40.24 -14.84 -5.08
CA VAL A 97 -40.85 -14.44 -3.81
C VAL A 97 -42.27 -13.90 -4.03
N ASP A 98 -43.22 -14.34 -3.20
CA ASP A 98 -44.59 -13.80 -3.18
C ASP A 98 -44.62 -12.43 -2.45
N SER A 99 -45.74 -11.71 -2.57
CA SER A 99 -46.06 -10.46 -1.87
C SER A 99 -45.88 -10.51 -0.35
N LEU A 100 -46.00 -11.72 0.24
CA LEU A 100 -45.76 -11.99 1.67
C LEU A 100 -44.29 -12.32 1.99
N GLY A 101 -43.39 -12.31 1.00
CA GLY A 101 -41.95 -12.58 1.16
C GLY A 101 -41.58 -14.06 1.27
N GLN A 102 -42.52 -14.97 1.02
CA GLN A 102 -42.26 -16.41 1.02
C GLN A 102 -41.65 -16.85 -0.31
N THR A 103 -40.63 -17.71 -0.28
CA THR A 103 -39.91 -18.17 -1.48
C THR A 103 -40.57 -19.40 -2.09
N HIS A 104 -40.98 -19.32 -3.36
CA HIS A 104 -41.63 -20.36 -4.16
C HIS A 104 -40.70 -20.88 -5.29
N GLY A 105 -39.52 -21.36 -4.92
CA GLY A 105 -38.52 -21.85 -5.86
C GLY A 105 -37.73 -20.71 -6.54
N ASN A 106 -37.12 -21.01 -7.70
CA ASN A 106 -36.25 -20.06 -8.40
C ASN A 106 -36.84 -19.70 -9.77
N TRP A 107 -36.79 -18.42 -10.14
CA TRP A 107 -37.28 -17.96 -11.46
C TRP A 107 -36.24 -18.09 -12.58
N ALA A 108 -34.97 -18.26 -12.22
CA ALA A 108 -33.84 -18.50 -13.13
C ALA A 108 -32.82 -19.43 -12.45
N PRO A 109 -31.93 -20.10 -13.22
CA PRO A 109 -30.82 -20.85 -12.63
C PRO A 109 -29.92 -19.93 -11.81
N ASP A 110 -29.46 -20.42 -10.65
CA ASP A 110 -28.56 -19.67 -9.79
C ASP A 110 -27.15 -19.66 -10.37
N THR A 111 -26.47 -18.52 -10.23
CA THR A 111 -25.05 -18.42 -10.59
C THR A 111 -24.22 -18.87 -9.41
N ALA A 112 -23.38 -19.90 -9.58
CA ALA A 112 -22.51 -20.38 -8.53
C ALA A 112 -21.43 -19.34 -8.16
N PHE A 113 -21.14 -19.25 -6.86
CA PHE A 113 -20.03 -18.44 -6.36
C PHE A 113 -18.69 -19.09 -6.74
N GLN A 114 -17.78 -18.29 -7.31
CA GLN A 114 -16.41 -18.71 -7.57
C GLN A 114 -15.49 -18.02 -6.58
N GLN A 115 -14.79 -18.81 -5.76
CA GLN A 115 -13.86 -18.29 -4.78
C GLN A 115 -12.68 -17.59 -5.46
N GLY A 116 -12.19 -16.52 -4.84
CA GLY A 116 -10.96 -15.86 -5.27
C GLY A 116 -9.73 -16.75 -5.16
N GLN A 117 -8.68 -16.37 -5.88
CA GLN A 117 -7.42 -17.10 -5.92
C GLN A 117 -6.46 -16.65 -4.82
N ASP A 118 -5.69 -17.60 -4.31
CA ASP A 118 -4.60 -17.31 -3.38
C ASP A 118 -3.41 -16.70 -4.13
N LEU A 119 -2.75 -15.74 -3.49
CA LEU A 119 -1.57 -15.06 -4.03
C LEU A 119 -0.33 -15.44 -3.24
N HIS A 120 0.68 -15.95 -3.93
CA HIS A 120 2.01 -16.18 -3.39
C HIS A 120 2.92 -15.02 -3.79
N LEU A 121 3.48 -14.34 -2.80
CA LEU A 121 4.35 -13.19 -3.00
C LEU A 121 5.82 -13.59 -2.84
N THR A 122 6.70 -12.87 -3.51
CA THR A 122 8.17 -13.08 -3.45
C THR A 122 8.83 -12.38 -2.25
N ILE A 123 8.04 -11.68 -1.43
CA ILE A 123 8.53 -10.86 -0.33
C ILE A 123 8.94 -11.75 0.83
N ASP A 124 10.16 -11.57 1.32
CA ASP A 124 10.62 -12.20 2.55
C ASP A 124 10.18 -11.35 3.75
N VAL A 125 9.28 -11.91 4.56
CA VAL A 125 8.72 -11.25 5.75
C VAL A 125 9.79 -10.91 6.79
N LYS A 126 10.85 -11.73 6.94
CA LYS A 126 11.94 -11.47 7.89
C LYS A 126 12.80 -10.31 7.40
N LEU A 127 13.14 -10.30 6.11
CA LEU A 127 13.89 -9.21 5.50
C LEU A 127 13.10 -7.89 5.55
N GLN A 128 11.80 -7.95 5.26
CA GLN A 128 10.89 -6.81 5.37
C GLN A 128 10.89 -6.24 6.80
N ALA A 129 10.73 -7.08 7.82
CA ALA A 129 10.70 -6.64 9.21
C ALA A 129 12.02 -5.99 9.63
N TYR A 130 13.15 -6.59 9.22
CA TYR A 130 14.47 -6.02 9.47
C TYR A 130 14.66 -4.66 8.78
N ALA A 131 14.25 -4.54 7.51
CA ALA A 131 14.35 -3.29 6.75
C ALA A 131 13.44 -2.18 7.32
N GLU A 132 12.23 -2.51 7.77
CA GLU A 132 11.35 -1.55 8.46
C GLU A 132 11.95 -1.08 9.78
N GLN A 133 12.59 -1.98 10.54
CA GLN A 133 13.30 -1.63 11.77
C GLN A 133 14.49 -0.70 11.49
N LEU A 134 15.27 -0.96 10.44
CA LEU A 134 16.38 -0.10 10.02
C LEU A 134 15.92 1.30 9.57
N MET A 135 14.77 1.37 8.88
CA MET A 135 14.19 2.64 8.46
C MET A 135 13.71 3.48 9.64
N GLY A 136 13.13 2.84 10.67
CA GLY A 136 12.67 3.51 11.88
C GLY A 136 11.74 4.69 11.58
N ARG A 137 12.10 5.89 12.06
CA ARG A 137 11.33 7.14 11.86
C ARG A 137 11.87 8.01 10.70
N ARG A 138 12.77 7.47 9.88
CA ARG A 138 13.37 8.19 8.75
C ARG A 138 12.37 8.26 7.59
N LYS A 139 12.42 9.38 6.86
CA LYS A 139 11.63 9.58 5.65
C LYS A 139 12.46 9.06 4.48
N GLY A 140 11.95 8.08 3.76
CA GLY A 140 12.69 7.46 2.65
C GLY A 140 12.03 6.16 2.22
N TYR A 141 12.71 5.41 1.38
CA TYR A 141 12.23 4.13 0.88
C TYR A 141 13.40 3.19 0.59
N LEU A 142 13.13 1.89 0.64
CA LEU A 142 14.08 0.83 0.34
C LEU A 142 13.34 -0.24 -0.46
N VAL A 143 13.93 -0.64 -1.59
CA VAL A 143 13.45 -1.75 -2.40
C VAL A 143 14.64 -2.68 -2.63
N ALA A 144 14.48 -3.95 -2.27
CA ALA A 144 15.45 -4.99 -2.57
C ALA A 144 14.88 -5.92 -3.64
N LEU A 145 15.66 -6.17 -4.69
CA LEU A 145 15.29 -6.97 -5.84
C LEU A 145 16.38 -8.00 -6.15
N ASP A 146 15.99 -9.20 -6.59
CA ASP A 146 16.94 -10.13 -7.21
C ASP A 146 17.13 -9.71 -8.69
N PRO A 147 18.32 -9.27 -9.11
CA PRO A 147 18.54 -8.79 -10.47
C PRO A 147 18.45 -9.89 -11.53
N ARG A 148 18.49 -11.17 -11.14
CA ARG A 148 18.41 -12.31 -12.07
C ARG A 148 16.98 -12.65 -12.42
N THR A 149 16.07 -12.60 -11.44
CA THR A 149 14.66 -12.96 -11.60
C THR A 149 13.74 -11.75 -11.73
N GLY A 150 14.18 -10.58 -11.25
CA GLY A 150 13.35 -9.38 -11.13
C GLY A 150 12.40 -9.40 -9.93
N GLU A 151 12.50 -10.43 -9.07
CA GLU A 151 11.63 -10.58 -7.91
C GLU A 151 11.91 -9.52 -6.85
N ILE A 152 10.85 -9.04 -6.20
CA ILE A 152 10.95 -8.06 -5.12
C ILE A 152 10.98 -8.82 -3.79
N LEU A 153 12.11 -8.72 -3.09
CA LEU A 153 12.34 -9.39 -1.80
C LEU A 153 11.89 -8.52 -0.62
N CYS A 154 11.99 -7.20 -0.76
CA CYS A 154 11.65 -6.25 0.29
C CYS A 154 11.16 -4.92 -0.30
N TYR A 155 10.11 -4.35 0.29
CA TYR A 155 9.47 -3.11 -0.17
C TYR A 155 9.04 -2.25 1.01
N VAL A 156 9.84 -1.24 1.34
CA VAL A 156 9.63 -0.38 2.52
C VAL A 156 9.45 1.07 2.12
N SER A 157 8.43 1.72 2.68
CA SER A 157 8.23 3.17 2.64
C SER A 157 8.18 3.71 4.06
N GLY A 158 9.13 4.57 4.41
CA GLY A 158 9.22 5.21 5.72
C GLY A 158 8.63 6.64 5.70
N PRO A 159 7.89 7.08 6.74
CA PRO A 159 7.64 6.37 8.00
C PRO A 159 6.60 5.23 7.91
N VAL A 160 6.85 4.16 8.65
CA VAL A 160 6.06 2.91 8.65
C VAL A 160 4.85 3.01 9.58
N TYR A 161 3.75 2.34 9.22
CA TYR A 161 2.57 2.12 10.07
C TYR A 161 2.12 0.66 9.94
N LYS A 162 1.28 0.17 10.87
CA LYS A 162 0.77 -1.21 10.82
C LYS A 162 -0.34 -1.35 9.77
N PRO A 163 -0.41 -2.45 8.99
CA PRO A 163 -1.43 -2.64 7.96
C PRO A 163 -2.87 -2.57 8.51
N ALA A 164 -3.09 -3.17 9.69
CA ALA A 164 -4.41 -3.20 10.33
C ALA A 164 -4.95 -1.81 10.70
N THR A 165 -4.11 -0.78 10.85
CA THR A 165 -4.52 0.55 11.33
C THR A 165 -5.54 1.24 10.42
N ILE A 166 -5.53 0.96 9.11
CA ILE A 166 -6.44 1.62 8.14
C ILE A 166 -7.84 0.99 8.20
N THR A 167 -7.89 -0.34 8.23
CA THR A 167 -9.11 -1.15 8.27
C THR A 167 -9.76 -1.18 9.65
N ALA A 168 -8.98 -1.10 10.73
CA ALA A 168 -9.48 -1.28 12.08
C ALA A 168 -10.50 -0.17 12.49
N PRO A 169 -11.72 -0.55 12.94
CA PRO A 169 -12.78 0.40 13.25
C PRO A 169 -12.46 1.29 14.46
N ASP A 170 -11.78 0.72 15.47
CA ASP A 170 -11.38 1.36 16.74
C ASP A 170 -10.23 2.37 16.60
N GLN A 171 -9.52 2.37 15.47
CA GLN A 171 -8.30 3.17 15.28
C GLN A 171 -8.54 4.56 14.64
N ALA A 172 -9.71 5.17 14.86
CA ALA A 172 -10.07 6.47 14.26
C ALA A 172 -9.10 7.61 14.64
N LEU A 173 -8.67 7.67 15.90
CA LEU A 173 -7.72 8.68 16.39
C LEU A 173 -6.32 8.48 15.81
N VAL A 174 -5.87 7.23 15.65
CA VAL A 174 -4.56 6.93 15.05
C VAL A 174 -4.56 7.30 13.58
N ARG A 175 -5.64 7.00 12.85
CA ARG A 175 -5.82 7.42 11.46
C ARG A 175 -5.79 8.95 11.29
N ALA A 176 -6.41 9.70 12.21
CA ALA A 176 -6.32 11.17 12.23
C ALA A 176 -4.87 11.64 12.35
N LYS A 177 -4.12 11.08 13.31
CA LYS A 177 -2.70 11.41 13.51
C LYS A 177 -1.85 11.09 12.27
N LEU A 178 -2.12 9.97 11.58
CA LEU A 178 -1.40 9.60 10.35
C LEU A 178 -1.67 10.58 9.19
N LEU A 179 -2.89 11.11 9.07
CA LEU A 179 -3.27 12.11 8.07
C LEU A 179 -2.62 13.48 8.35
N GLU A 180 -2.53 13.85 9.63
CA GLU A 180 -1.96 15.13 10.08
C GLU A 180 -0.43 15.12 10.12
N HIS A 181 0.19 13.94 10.12
CA HIS A 181 1.63 13.80 10.25
C HIS A 181 2.41 14.48 9.10
N GLU A 182 3.33 15.39 9.45
CA GLU A 182 4.11 16.21 8.52
C GLU A 182 4.91 15.39 7.50
N LYS A 183 5.52 14.29 7.95
CA LYS A 183 6.26 13.38 7.07
C LYS A 183 5.41 12.60 6.08
N MET A 184 4.07 12.66 6.13
CA MET A 184 3.15 11.96 5.21
C MET A 184 3.39 10.43 5.14
N PRO A 185 3.18 9.68 6.23
CA PRO A 185 3.45 8.24 6.29
C PRO A 185 2.63 7.42 5.31
N LEU A 186 1.43 7.86 4.93
CA LEU A 186 0.50 7.14 4.06
C LEU A 186 0.93 7.10 2.57
N ILE A 187 1.94 7.90 2.19
CA ILE A 187 2.45 7.91 0.81
C ILE A 187 3.28 6.65 0.56
N ASN A 188 2.96 5.96 -0.52
CA ASN A 188 3.79 4.90 -1.08
C ASN A 188 4.93 5.52 -1.90
N ARG A 189 6.06 5.80 -1.25
CA ARG A 189 7.18 6.51 -1.88
C ARG A 189 7.85 5.71 -3.02
N PRO A 190 8.17 4.42 -2.87
CA PRO A 190 8.85 3.70 -3.94
C PRO A 190 8.06 3.64 -5.25
N ALA A 191 6.73 3.64 -5.21
CA ALA A 191 5.90 3.65 -6.43
C ALA A 191 5.53 5.07 -6.92
N THR A 192 5.24 6.00 -6.02
CA THR A 192 4.61 7.28 -6.38
C THR A 192 5.58 8.46 -6.43
N LEU A 193 6.71 8.38 -5.73
CA LEU A 193 7.60 9.54 -5.58
C LEU A 193 8.63 9.59 -6.70
N ALA A 194 8.45 10.53 -7.63
CA ALA A 194 9.45 10.88 -8.63
C ALA A 194 10.51 11.79 -8.02
N ASN A 195 11.63 11.21 -7.57
CA ASN A 195 12.83 11.96 -7.20
C ASN A 195 13.76 12.05 -8.42
N PRO A 196 14.44 13.19 -8.64
CA PRO A 196 15.47 13.28 -9.67
C PRO A 196 16.55 12.22 -9.38
N PRO A 197 16.83 11.32 -10.32
CA PRO A 197 17.87 10.33 -10.11
C PRO A 197 19.20 11.08 -10.17
N GLY A 198 19.88 11.20 -9.02
CA GLY A 198 21.14 11.93 -8.92
C GLY A 198 22.29 11.21 -9.64
N SER A 199 23.49 11.25 -9.07
CA SER A 199 24.68 10.62 -9.67
C SER A 199 24.54 9.12 -9.97
N VAL A 200 23.56 8.43 -9.40
CA VAL A 200 23.22 7.02 -9.73
C VAL A 200 22.89 6.83 -11.22
N PHE A 201 22.34 7.84 -11.90
CA PHE A 201 21.96 7.76 -13.31
C PHE A 201 23.16 7.86 -14.26
N LYS A 202 24.34 8.27 -13.77
CA LYS A 202 25.54 8.40 -14.60
C LYS A 202 25.97 7.08 -15.22
N LEU A 203 25.70 5.95 -14.57
CA LEU A 203 26.00 4.62 -15.10
C LEU A 203 25.21 4.33 -16.38
N VAL A 204 23.92 4.71 -16.39
CA VAL A 204 23.05 4.57 -17.57
C VAL A 204 23.54 5.50 -18.68
N ASN A 205 23.83 6.76 -18.36
CA ASN A 205 24.36 7.72 -19.35
C ASN A 205 25.70 7.26 -19.93
N ALA A 206 26.60 6.69 -19.12
CA ALA A 206 27.87 6.17 -19.57
C ALA A 206 27.70 4.97 -20.50
N ALA A 207 26.80 4.03 -20.17
CA ALA A 207 26.47 2.90 -21.04
C ALA A 207 25.91 3.35 -22.40
N VAL A 208 25.01 4.34 -22.40
CA VAL A 208 24.45 4.93 -23.63
C VAL A 208 25.54 5.64 -24.45
N ALA A 209 26.43 6.40 -23.80
CA ALA A 209 27.54 7.08 -24.48
C ALA A 209 28.52 6.09 -25.12
N LEU A 210 28.78 4.95 -24.49
CA LEU A 210 29.59 3.87 -25.08
C LEU A 210 28.86 3.22 -26.27
N GLN A 211 27.55 3.01 -26.17
CA GLN A 211 26.73 2.38 -27.22
C GLN A 211 26.58 3.24 -28.47
N LEU A 212 26.39 4.56 -28.31
CA LEU A 212 26.16 5.49 -29.43
C LEU A 212 27.47 5.90 -30.15
N GLY A 213 28.64 5.48 -29.65
CA GLY A 213 29.93 5.95 -30.13
C GLY A 213 30.26 7.36 -29.61
N PRO A 214 31.53 7.78 -29.64
CA PRO A 214 32.04 8.83 -28.78
C PRO A 214 31.37 10.20 -29.02
N LEU A 215 30.84 10.79 -27.94
CA LEU A 215 31.26 12.17 -27.65
C LEU A 215 32.80 12.14 -27.61
N PRO A 216 33.49 12.97 -28.40
CA PRO A 216 34.95 12.93 -28.49
C PRO A 216 35.53 12.93 -27.07
N PRO A 217 36.51 12.05 -26.78
CA PRO A 217 37.20 12.12 -25.50
C PRO A 217 37.69 13.56 -25.33
N PRO A 218 37.53 14.20 -24.14
CA PRO A 218 38.22 15.45 -23.90
C PRO A 218 39.69 15.21 -24.26
N PRO A 219 40.30 16.07 -25.09
CA PRO A 219 41.60 15.79 -25.66
C PRO A 219 42.57 15.44 -24.53
N LEU A 220 43.28 14.33 -24.71
CA LEU A 220 44.33 13.85 -23.81
C LEU A 220 45.43 14.91 -23.56
N SER A 221 45.41 16.05 -24.27
CA SER A 221 46.24 17.22 -24.00
C SER A 221 46.00 17.89 -22.63
N ALA A 222 44.92 17.53 -21.90
CA ALA A 222 44.73 18.00 -20.52
C ALA A 222 45.44 17.11 -19.46
N ALA A 223 45.89 15.90 -19.83
CA ALA A 223 46.55 14.96 -18.91
C ALA A 223 48.09 14.95 -19.01
N THR A 224 48.66 15.60 -20.02
CA THR A 224 50.10 15.90 -20.08
C THR A 224 50.33 17.40 -19.94
N ARG A 225 50.08 17.94 -18.74
CA ARG A 225 51.05 18.94 -18.26
C ARG A 225 52.25 18.14 -17.79
N PRO A 226 53.39 18.17 -18.51
CA PRO A 226 54.59 17.55 -17.99
C PRO A 226 54.86 18.19 -16.63
N CYS A 227 54.85 17.35 -15.59
CA CYS A 227 55.42 17.72 -14.32
C CYS A 227 56.94 17.74 -14.55
N SER A 228 57.44 18.82 -15.16
CA SER A 228 58.87 19.05 -15.33
C SER A 228 59.16 20.53 -15.13
N ALA A 229 59.98 20.77 -14.11
CA ALA A 229 60.74 21.99 -13.83
C ALA A 229 59.98 23.20 -13.25
N ALA A 230 60.14 23.34 -11.93
CA ALA A 230 60.52 24.57 -11.23
C ALA A 230 59.72 25.86 -11.54
N CYS A 231 58.63 26.07 -10.80
CA CYS A 231 58.20 27.42 -10.45
C CYS A 231 59.13 27.97 -9.34
N ILE A 232 60.22 28.63 -9.73
CA ILE A 232 60.93 29.54 -8.82
C ILE A 232 60.10 30.83 -8.77
N ALA A 233 59.51 31.11 -7.61
CA ALA A 233 58.90 32.41 -7.34
C ALA A 233 60.01 33.42 -7.00
N THR A 234 60.37 34.28 -7.95
CA THR A 234 61.15 35.48 -7.65
C THR A 234 60.21 36.61 -7.25
N LEU A 235 60.26 37.00 -5.97
CA LEU A 235 59.70 38.24 -5.45
C LEU A 235 60.52 39.42 -5.99
N SER A 236 59.88 40.31 -6.76
CA SER A 236 60.43 41.61 -7.12
C SER A 236 60.36 42.55 -5.91
N PRO A 237 61.46 43.18 -5.47
CA PRO A 237 61.40 44.21 -4.44
C PRO A 237 60.78 45.48 -5.04
N LYS A 238 59.72 45.99 -4.40
CA LYS A 238 59.26 47.36 -4.62
C LYS A 238 60.17 48.30 -3.84
N THR A 239 60.80 49.23 -4.56
CA THR A 239 61.25 50.53 -4.03
C THR A 239 60.07 51.37 -3.61
#